data_AF-A0A7M3YX58-F1
#
_entry.id   AF-A0A7M3YX58-F1
#
_cell.length_a   1.000
_cell.length_b   1.000
_cell.length_c   1.000
_cell.angle_alpha   90.00
_cell.angle_beta   90.00
_cell.angle_gamma   90.00
#
_symmetry.space_group_name_H-M   'P 1'
#
loop_
_entity.id
_entity.type
_entity.pdbx_description
1 polymer ?
#
loop_
_entity_poly.entity_id
_entity_poly.type
_entity_poly.pdbx_seq_one_letter_code
_entity_poly.pdbx_strand_id
1 'polypeptide(L)'
;MSKPIHIMGAGLSGLAAAIVLAKAGKEVHVHDVRADSGARFDGDFQALENWSMDDDFFDQLSAWGLDATAFKATTFDTVDLIHPDDTITQARTEGVAYRIVERGTSDHTIDQGF
;
A
#
# COMPACT_ATOMS: atom_id res chain seq x y z
N MET A 1 9.39 -31.09 5.13
CA MET A 1 8.79 -29.78 4.77
C MET A 1 8.71 -28.94 6.03
N SER A 2 8.95 -27.62 5.95
CA SER A 2 8.74 -26.71 7.09
C SER A 2 7.25 -26.54 7.36
N LYS A 3 6.88 -26.21 8.61
CA LYS A 3 5.48 -25.88 8.94
C LYS A 3 5.02 -24.65 8.14
N PRO A 4 3.74 -24.57 7.74
CA PRO A 4 3.18 -23.39 7.10
C PRO A 4 3.33 -22.13 7.97
N ILE A 5 3.51 -20.97 7.33
CA ILE A 5 3.49 -19.67 8.00
C ILE A 5 2.06 -19.12 7.94
N HIS A 6 1.54 -18.72 9.09
CA HIS A 6 0.19 -18.15 9.19
C HIS A 6 0.27 -16.64 9.36
N ILE A 7 -0.44 -15.90 8.50
CA ILE A 7 -0.56 -14.45 8.58
C ILE A 7 -2.01 -14.11 8.90
N MET A 8 -2.21 -13.30 9.94
CA MET A 8 -3.53 -12.86 10.38
C MET A 8 -3.78 -11.44 9.85
N GLY A 9 -4.60 -11.34 8.81
CA GLY A 9 -4.98 -10.13 8.10
C GLY A 9 -4.43 -10.09 6.67
N ALA A 10 -5.32 -9.86 5.72
CA ALA A 10 -5.04 -9.66 4.30
C ALA A 10 -5.05 -8.17 3.92
N GLY A 11 -4.62 -7.29 4.84
CA GLY A 11 -4.30 -5.89 4.49
C GLY A 11 -2.94 -5.78 3.79
N LEU A 12 -2.56 -4.57 3.35
CA LEU A 12 -1.33 -4.33 2.58
C LEU A 12 -0.08 -4.99 3.19
N SER A 13 0.13 -4.83 4.51
CA SER A 13 1.29 -5.43 5.19
C SER A 13 1.24 -6.96 5.22
N GLY A 14 0.07 -7.54 5.47
CA GLY A 14 -0.12 -8.98 5.51
C GLY A 14 0.04 -9.64 4.15
N LEU A 15 -0.54 -9.03 3.09
CA LEU A 15 -0.39 -9.49 1.72
C LEU A 15 1.06 -9.36 1.23
N ALA A 16 1.71 -8.21 1.46
CA ALA A 16 3.11 -8.03 1.07
C ALA A 16 4.01 -9.09 1.74
N ALA A 17 3.85 -9.32 3.04
CA ALA A 17 4.58 -10.37 3.74
C ALA A 17 4.28 -11.77 3.18
N ALA A 18 3.01 -12.07 2.89
CA ALA A 18 2.61 -13.36 2.34
C ALA A 18 3.26 -13.64 0.99
N ILE A 19 3.26 -12.64 0.10
CA ILE A 19 3.77 -12.76 -1.26
C ILE A 19 5.29 -12.90 -1.26
N VAL A 20 6.00 -12.10 -0.46
CA VAL A 20 7.46 -12.21 -0.33
C VAL A 20 7.86 -13.59 0.21
N LEU A 21 7.15 -14.10 1.22
CA LEU A 21 7.40 -15.45 1.76
C LEU A 21 7.06 -16.57 0.77
N ALA A 22 5.94 -16.44 0.05
CA ALA A 22 5.54 -17.41 -0.97
C ALA A 22 6.55 -17.47 -2.13
N LYS A 23 7.04 -16.31 -2.60
CA LYS A 23 8.11 -16.21 -3.61
C LYS A 23 9.42 -16.84 -3.13
N ALA A 24 9.69 -16.83 -1.83
CA ALA A 24 10.81 -17.54 -1.22
C ALA A 24 10.57 -19.05 -1.01
N GLY A 25 9.51 -19.62 -1.58
CA GLY A 25 9.18 -21.04 -1.52
C GLY A 25 8.62 -21.50 -0.18
N LYS A 26 8.07 -20.59 0.63
CA LYS A 26 7.37 -20.94 1.88
C LYS A 26 5.89 -21.19 1.60
N GLU A 27 5.33 -22.21 2.26
CA GLU A 27 3.89 -22.36 2.33
C GLU A 27 3.32 -21.30 3.30
N VAL A 28 2.42 -20.46 2.80
CA VAL A 28 1.83 -19.35 3.57
C VAL A 28 0.32 -19.42 3.50
N HIS A 29 -0.34 -19.33 4.64
CA HIS A 29 -1.80 -19.23 4.73
C HIS A 29 -2.18 -17.87 5.32
N VAL A 30 -2.95 -17.09 4.58
CA VAL A 30 -3.44 -15.77 5.01
C VAL A 30 -4.89 -15.92 5.48
N HIS A 31 -5.19 -15.36 6.64
CA HIS A 31 -6.51 -15.43 7.27
C HIS A 31 -7.04 -14.02 7.46
N ASP A 32 -8.13 -13.65 6.80
CA ASP A 32 -8.83 -12.39 7.03
C ASP A 32 -10.24 -12.64 7.58
N VAL A 33 -10.77 -11.66 8.30
CA VAL A 33 -12.16 -11.68 8.78
C VAL A 33 -13.15 -11.40 7.65
N ARG A 34 -12.70 -10.78 6.56
CA ARG A 34 -13.50 -10.50 5.36
C ARG A 34 -13.26 -11.54 4.28
N ALA A 35 -14.21 -11.63 3.36
CA ALA A 35 -14.17 -12.58 2.26
C ALA A 35 -13.08 -12.26 1.21
N ASP A 36 -12.64 -11.00 1.14
CA ASP A 36 -11.68 -10.52 0.15
C ASP A 36 -10.80 -9.42 0.76
N SER A 37 -9.58 -9.27 0.23
CA SER A 37 -8.69 -8.17 0.57
C SER A 37 -9.30 -6.83 0.12
N GLY A 38 -9.00 -5.76 0.85
CA GLY A 38 -9.55 -4.44 0.56
C GLY A 38 -11.04 -4.28 0.87
N ALA A 39 -11.81 -5.34 1.12
CA ALA A 39 -13.27 -5.29 1.35
C ALA A 39 -13.71 -4.43 2.55
N ARG A 40 -12.77 -3.95 3.38
CA ARG A 40 -13.03 -2.94 4.41
C ARG A 40 -13.32 -1.56 3.83
N PHE A 41 -12.67 -1.23 2.72
CA PHE A 41 -12.53 0.14 2.22
C PHE A 41 -13.64 0.54 1.25
N ASP A 42 -14.34 -0.41 0.62
CA ASP A 42 -15.49 -0.12 -0.25
C ASP A 42 -15.21 0.96 -1.33
N GLY A 43 -13.99 0.97 -1.87
CA GLY A 43 -13.54 1.95 -2.87
C GLY A 43 -12.97 3.25 -2.29
N ASP A 44 -12.77 3.35 -0.98
CA ASP A 44 -12.13 4.51 -0.35
C ASP A 44 -10.68 4.71 -0.83
N PHE A 45 -10.24 5.96 -0.78
CA PHE A 45 -8.88 6.34 -1.13
C PHE A 45 -7.97 6.42 0.10
N GLN A 46 -6.73 5.99 -0.06
CA GLN A 46 -5.69 6.12 0.96
C GLN A 46 -4.48 6.88 0.41
N ALA A 47 -3.95 7.80 1.21
CA ALA A 47 -2.63 8.36 0.98
C ALA A 47 -1.55 7.41 1.49
N LEU A 48 -0.67 6.98 0.58
CA LEU A 48 0.59 6.31 0.86
C LEU A 48 1.67 7.39 0.97
N GLU A 49 2.13 7.61 2.18
CA GLU A 49 3.17 8.59 2.47
C GLU A 49 4.52 8.17 1.87
N ASN A 50 5.31 9.16 1.42
CA ASN A 50 6.61 8.95 0.78
C ASN A 50 7.68 10.01 1.18
N TRP A 51 7.30 11.14 1.80
CA TRP A 51 8.19 12.24 2.20
C TRP A 51 9.11 11.98 3.42
N SER A 52 8.89 10.93 4.20
CA SER A 52 9.60 10.69 5.48
C SER A 52 10.77 9.72 5.36
N MET A 53 10.99 9.18 4.17
CA MET A 53 12.03 8.19 3.86
C MET A 53 12.85 8.69 2.66
N ASP A 54 14.13 8.31 2.63
CA ASP A 54 15.00 8.64 1.49
C ASP A 54 14.65 7.82 0.24
N ASP A 55 14.19 6.57 0.44
CA ASP A 55 13.85 5.63 -0.64
C ASP A 55 12.39 5.79 -1.10
N ASP A 56 12.16 5.86 -2.41
CA ASP A 56 10.80 5.89 -2.97
C ASP A 56 10.06 4.56 -2.72
N PHE A 57 8.80 4.65 -2.28
CA PHE A 57 8.00 3.47 -1.93
C PHE A 57 7.78 2.51 -3.12
N PHE A 58 7.67 3.01 -4.35
CA PHE A 58 7.48 2.13 -5.52
C PHE A 58 8.79 1.40 -5.90
N ASP A 59 9.95 2.03 -5.66
CA ASP A 59 11.24 1.38 -5.79
C ASP A 59 11.41 0.27 -4.73
N GLN A 60 10.95 0.51 -3.50
CA GLN A 60 10.92 -0.50 -2.44
C GLN A 60 10.04 -1.70 -2.80
N LEU A 61 8.82 -1.47 -3.33
CA LEU A 61 7.94 -2.54 -3.82
C LEU A 61 8.63 -3.35 -4.92
N SER A 62 9.27 -2.68 -5.88
CA SER A 62 9.99 -3.32 -6.98
C SER A 62 11.18 -4.16 -6.47
N ALA A 63 11.91 -3.67 -5.46
CA ALA A 63 12.99 -4.41 -4.81
C ALA A 63 12.50 -5.67 -4.07
N TRP A 64 11.26 -5.67 -3.58
CA TRP A 64 10.60 -6.87 -3.04
C TRP A 64 9.98 -7.76 -4.12
N GLY A 65 10.09 -7.38 -5.39
CA GLY A 65 9.54 -8.07 -6.54
C GLY A 65 8.02 -7.89 -6.69
N LEU A 66 7.44 -6.85 -6.12
CA LEU A 66 6.02 -6.49 -6.24
C LEU A 66 5.83 -5.48 -7.38
N ASP A 67 4.84 -5.70 -8.24
CA ASP A 67 4.60 -4.86 -9.42
C ASP A 67 3.79 -3.62 -9.05
N ALA A 68 4.47 -2.47 -8.97
CA ALA A 68 3.83 -1.19 -8.66
C ALA A 68 2.94 -0.65 -9.81
N THR A 69 2.93 -1.29 -10.99
CA THR A 69 2.08 -0.92 -12.13
C THR A 69 0.73 -1.66 -12.15
N ALA A 70 0.55 -2.65 -11.27
CA ALA A 70 -0.66 -3.45 -11.19
C ALA A 70 -1.88 -2.72 -10.60
N PHE A 71 -1.68 -1.54 -10.00
CA PHE A 71 -2.73 -0.73 -9.41
C PHE A 71 -2.59 0.74 -9.80
N LYS A 72 -3.68 1.51 -9.68
CA LYS A 72 -3.67 2.95 -9.97
C LYS A 72 -3.16 3.75 -8.78
N ALA A 73 -2.31 4.73 -9.06
CA ALA A 73 -1.83 5.69 -8.09
C ALA A 73 -1.69 7.08 -8.71
N THR A 74 -2.00 8.11 -7.92
CA THR A 74 -1.79 9.52 -8.28
C THR A 74 -0.79 10.14 -7.34
N THR A 75 0.28 10.73 -7.87
CA THR A 75 1.37 11.35 -7.09
C THR A 75 1.08 12.80 -6.74
N PHE A 76 1.48 13.22 -5.54
CA PHE A 76 1.44 14.61 -5.08
C PHE A 76 2.79 14.98 -4.47
N ASP A 77 3.26 16.20 -4.73
CA ASP A 77 4.51 16.78 -4.19
C ASP A 77 4.26 17.83 -3.09
N THR A 78 2.99 18.18 -2.87
CA THR A 78 2.55 19.28 -2.01
C THR A 78 1.47 18.79 -1.06
N VAL A 79 1.60 19.13 0.23
CA VAL A 79 0.62 18.89 1.28
C VAL A 79 0.09 20.24 1.77
N ASP A 80 -1.23 20.43 1.71
CA ASP A 80 -1.89 21.58 2.31
C ASP A 80 -2.10 21.33 3.82
N LEU A 81 -1.50 22.17 4.65
CA LEU A 81 -1.66 22.19 6.10
C LEU A 81 -2.69 23.27 6.45
N ILE A 82 -3.89 22.84 6.86
CA ILE A 82 -4.98 23.73 7.26
C ILE A 82 -4.87 24.02 8.75
N HIS A 83 -4.59 25.28 9.08
CA HIS A 83 -4.46 25.73 10.45
C HIS A 83 -5.84 25.94 11.09
N PRO A 84 -5.95 25.98 12.44
CA PRO A 84 -7.20 26.31 13.13
C PRO A 84 -7.74 27.72 12.88
N ASP A 85 -6.94 28.60 12.29
CA ASP A 85 -7.29 29.99 11.93
C ASP A 85 -7.64 30.16 10.44
N ASP A 86 -7.95 29.06 9.74
CA ASP A 86 -8.27 28.98 8.31
C ASP A 86 -7.12 29.40 7.37
N THR A 87 -5.90 29.57 7.88
CA THR A 87 -4.70 29.73 7.05
C THR A 87 -4.29 28.39 6.44
N ILE A 88 -3.90 28.39 5.17
CA ILE A 88 -3.32 27.22 4.49
C ILE A 88 -1.82 27.48 4.27
N THR A 89 -0.98 26.58 4.80
CA THR A 89 0.45 26.53 4.49
C THR A 89 0.73 25.32 3.62
N GLN A 90 1.54 25.49 2.58
CA GLN A 90 1.93 24.39 1.71
C GLN A 90 3.31 23.85 2.09
N ALA A 91 3.37 22.59 2.51
CA ALA A 91 4.62 21.85 2.61
C ALA A 91 4.91 21.18 1.26
N ARG A 92 6.13 21.35 0.74
CA ARG A 92 6.54 20.83 -0.57
C ARG A 92 7.80 20.01 -0.43
N THR A 93 7.89 18.92 -1.19
CA THR A 93 9.14 18.15 -1.39
C THR A 93 9.57 18.25 -2.85
N GLU A 94 10.87 18.04 -3.11
CA GLU A 94 11.39 17.96 -4.49
C GLU A 94 10.96 16.65 -5.18
N GLY A 95 10.55 15.64 -4.41
CA GLY A 95 10.08 14.33 -4.90
C GLY A 95 8.58 14.12 -4.71
N VAL A 96 8.18 12.86 -4.53
CA VAL A 96 6.79 12.50 -4.21
C VAL A 96 6.58 12.65 -2.70
N ALA A 97 5.61 13.48 -2.32
CA ALA A 97 5.19 13.62 -0.92
C ALA A 97 4.35 12.42 -0.48
N TYR A 98 3.34 12.08 -1.29
CA TYR A 98 2.47 10.94 -1.09
C TYR A 98 1.82 10.52 -2.41
N ARG A 99 1.28 9.31 -2.43
CA ARG A 99 0.48 8.77 -3.54
C ARG A 99 -0.93 8.46 -3.04
N ILE A 100 -1.94 8.88 -3.78
CA ILE A 100 -3.32 8.46 -3.54
C ILE A 100 -3.57 7.18 -4.33
N VAL A 101 -3.99 6.12 -3.62
CA VAL A 101 -4.42 4.84 -4.19
C VAL A 101 -5.87 4.57 -3.80
N GLU A 102 -6.60 3.86 -4.66
CA GLU A 102 -7.91 3.31 -4.32
C GLU A 102 -7.72 1.97 -3.60
N ARG A 103 -8.49 1.74 -2.54
CA ARG A 103 -8.52 0.50 -1.74
C ARG A 103 -9.84 -0.22 -1.96
N GLY A 104 -9.82 -1.55 -2.15
CA GLY A 104 -11.05 -2.29 -2.40
C GLY A 104 -10.87 -3.65 -3.08
N THR A 105 -11.95 -4.17 -3.66
CA THR A 105 -11.97 -5.47 -4.36
C THR A 105 -11.99 -5.31 -5.89
N SER A 106 -11.78 -4.09 -6.39
CA SER A 106 -11.71 -3.85 -7.84
C SER A 106 -10.30 -4.10 -8.36
N ASP A 107 -10.16 -4.64 -9.57
CA ASP A 107 -8.89 -5.08 -10.15
C ASP A 107 -7.79 -4.00 -10.20
N HIS A 108 -8.17 -2.71 -10.24
CA HIS A 108 -7.22 -1.59 -10.29
C HIS A 108 -6.80 -1.05 -8.92
N THR A 109 -7.31 -1.62 -7.83
CA THR A 109 -6.99 -1.22 -6.45
C THR A 109 -5.72 -1.90 -5.96
N ILE A 110 -4.99 -1.26 -5.04
CA ILE A 110 -3.72 -1.81 -4.53
C ILE A 110 -3.90 -3.14 -3.78
N ASP A 111 -5.08 -3.42 -3.23
CA ASP A 111 -5.38 -4.69 -2.55
C ASP A 111 -5.41 -5.90 -3.49
N GLN A 112 -5.60 -5.65 -4.80
CA GLN A 112 -5.69 -6.68 -5.84
C GLN A 112 -4.46 -6.69 -6.76
N GLY A 113 -3.46 -5.83 -6.49
CA GLY A 113 -2.32 -5.61 -7.36
C GLY A 113 -1.15 -6.60 -7.21
N PHE A 114 -1.29 -7.69 -6.45
CA PHE A 114 -0.15 -8.54 -6.09
C PHE A 114 -0.44 -10.05 -6.09
#